data_AF-A0A7X9KJ10-F1
#
_entry.id   AF-A0A7X9KJ10-F1
#
_cell.length_a   1.000
_cell.length_b   1.000
_cell.length_c   1.000
_cell.angle_alpha   90.00
_cell.angle_beta   90.00
_cell.angle_gamma   90.00
#
_symmetry.space_group_name_H-M   'P 1'
#
loop_
_entity.id
_entity.type
_entity.pdbx_description
1 polymer ?
#
loop_
_entity_poly.entity_id
_entity_poly.type
_entity_poly.pdbx_seq_one_letter_code
_entity_poly.pdbx_strand_id
1 'polypeptide(L)'
;MARSNPLALGRDLAIDLGTANTLIYARGQGVVLNEPSVVAIDITDGRPVAVGIEAKRMMGRTPGRIKTIRPLKDGVIADFEVCEKMLRFFIQKVHASRWSKP
;
A
#
# COMPACT_ATOMS: atom_id res chain seq x y z
N MET A 1 -2.93 23.61 -25.50
CA MET A 1 -3.80 22.73 -24.70
C MET A 1 -2.93 21.81 -23.85
N ALA A 2 -2.64 22.18 -22.61
CA ALA A 2 -1.91 21.32 -21.69
C ALA A 2 -2.88 20.29 -21.11
N ARG A 3 -2.62 19.01 -21.36
CA ARG A 3 -3.34 17.91 -20.70
C ARG A 3 -2.94 17.94 -19.22
N SER A 4 -3.83 18.42 -18.36
CA SER A 4 -3.67 18.33 -16.91
C SER A 4 -3.66 16.85 -16.53
N ASN A 5 -2.49 16.34 -16.19
CA ASN A 5 -2.35 15.06 -15.52
C ASN A 5 -3.01 15.19 -14.14
N PRO A 6 -4.08 14.45 -13.80
CA PRO A 6 -4.77 14.57 -12.50
C PRO A 6 -3.88 14.18 -11.30
N LEU A 7 -2.66 13.69 -11.54
CA LEU A 7 -1.63 13.44 -10.54
C LEU A 7 -0.93 14.72 -10.02
N ALA A 8 -1.17 15.89 -10.62
CA ALA A 8 -0.37 17.10 -10.41
C ALA A 8 -0.88 18.08 -9.32
N LEU A 9 -1.62 17.60 -8.31
CA LEU A 9 -1.62 18.28 -6.99
C LEU A 9 -0.73 17.46 -6.04
N GLY A 10 0.57 17.44 -6.39
CA GLY A 10 1.62 16.76 -5.65
C GLY A 10 1.71 17.32 -4.24
N ARG A 11 1.32 16.51 -3.26
CA ARG A 11 1.69 16.74 -1.88
C ARG A 11 3.03 16.07 -1.65
N ASP A 12 3.95 16.76 -0.98
CA ASP A 12 5.13 16.13 -0.43
C ASP A 12 4.69 15.02 0.54
N LEU A 13 4.95 13.77 0.16
CA LEU A 13 4.72 12.59 0.98
C LEU A 13 6.05 12.13 1.56
N ALA A 14 6.06 11.82 2.85
CA ALA A 14 7.09 11.00 3.47
C ALA A 14 6.52 9.63 3.76
N ILE A 15 7.24 8.57 3.39
CA ILE A 15 6.82 7.18 3.58
C ILE A 15 7.83 6.51 4.50
N ASP A 16 7.35 6.03 5.64
CA ASP A 16 8.10 5.12 6.50
C ASP A 16 7.71 3.69 6.15
N LEU A 17 8.67 2.93 5.61
CA LEU A 17 8.46 1.58 5.11
C LEU A 17 9.03 0.58 6.13
N GLY A 18 8.26 0.33 7.20
CA GLY A 18 8.64 -0.58 8.26
C GLY A 18 8.30 -2.05 7.98
N THR A 19 9.04 -2.99 8.57
CA THR A 19 8.75 -4.44 8.44
C THR A 19 7.36 -4.82 8.97
N ALA A 20 6.87 -4.09 9.97
CA ALA A 20 5.58 -4.32 10.58
C ALA A 20 4.46 -3.51 9.92
N ASN A 21 4.67 -2.20 9.78
CA ASN A 21 3.69 -1.23 9.30
C ASN A 21 4.35 -0.21 8.37
N THR A 22 3.56 0.30 7.43
CA THR A 22 3.90 1.42 6.55
C THR A 22 3.10 2.63 6.99
N LEU A 23 3.78 3.76 7.14
CA LEU A 23 3.15 5.04 7.44
C LEU A 23 3.34 5.99 6.26
N ILE A 24 2.32 6.79 5.97
CA ILE A 24 2.43 7.91 5.02
C ILE A 24 2.08 9.19 5.76
N TYR A 25 3.01 10.13 5.75
CA TYR A 25 2.83 11.50 6.20
C TYR A 25 2.67 12.41 4.99
N ALA A 26 1.70 13.32 5.04
CA ALA A 26 1.56 14.38 4.05
C ALA A 26 1.82 15.74 4.70
N ARG A 27 2.69 16.56 4.08
CA ARG A 27 3.00 17.91 4.56
C ARG A 27 1.71 18.71 4.79
N GLY A 28 1.57 19.24 6.00
CA GLY A 28 0.40 20.03 6.39
C GLY A 28 -0.86 19.22 6.76
N GLN A 29 -0.80 17.89 6.73
CA GLN A 29 -1.92 17.02 7.15
C GLN A 29 -1.58 16.09 8.31
N GLY A 30 -0.30 15.79 8.51
CA GLY A 30 0.10 14.76 9.47
C GLY A 30 0.15 13.37 8.83
N VAL A 31 0.04 12.35 9.67
CA VAL A 31 -0.05 10.95 9.24
C VAL A 31 -1.41 10.70 8.61
N VAL A 32 -1.42 10.40 7.31
CA VAL A 32 -2.63 10.14 6.53
C VAL A 32 -2.87 8.65 6.28
N LEU A 33 -1.87 7.80 6.58
CA LEU A 33 -1.98 6.35 6.53
C LEU A 33 -1.07 5.70 7.58
N ASN A 34 -1.58 4.67 8.24
CA ASN A 34 -0.82 3.76 9.12
C ASN A 34 -1.43 2.36 8.96
N GLU A 35 -0.80 1.52 8.13
CA GLU A 35 -1.32 0.18 7.83
C GLU A 35 -0.23 -0.90 7.91
N PRO A 36 -0.61 -2.16 8.19
CA PRO A 36 0.32 -3.28 8.14
C PRO A 36 1.04 -3.40 6.79
N SER A 37 2.33 -3.72 6.81
CA SER A 37 3.12 -3.97 5.59
C SER A 37 2.90 -5.41 5.11
N VAL A 38 1.67 -5.68 4.68
CA VAL A 38 1.20 -7.01 4.26
C VAL A 38 0.40 -6.89 2.97
N VAL A 39 0.63 -7.81 2.05
CA VAL A 39 -0.11 -7.95 0.80
C VAL A 39 -0.67 -9.37 0.71
N ALA A 40 -1.93 -9.52 0.35
CA ALA A 40 -2.51 -10.79 -0.07
C ALA A 40 -2.54 -10.82 -1.59
N ILE A 41 -1.92 -11.80 -2.22
CA ILE A 41 -1.87 -11.96 -3.68
C ILE A 41 -2.56 -13.25 -4.13
N ASP A 42 -3.13 -13.22 -5.33
CA ASP A 42 -3.49 -14.43 -6.08
C ASP A 42 -2.20 -15.00 -6.70
N ILE A 43 -1.88 -16.25 -6.40
CA ILE A 43 -0.62 -16.87 -6.87
C ILE A 43 -0.65 -17.26 -8.35
N THR A 44 -1.81 -17.20 -9.01
CA THR A 44 -1.95 -17.55 -10.42
C THR A 44 -1.56 -16.40 -11.34
N ASP A 45 -1.90 -15.16 -10.97
CA ASP A 45 -1.61 -13.96 -11.78
C ASP A 45 -0.78 -12.90 -11.04
N GLY A 46 -0.43 -13.16 -9.77
CA GLY A 46 0.38 -12.27 -8.94
C GLY A 46 -0.33 -10.97 -8.54
N ARG A 47 -1.64 -10.84 -8.77
CA ARG A 47 -2.36 -9.59 -8.48
C ARG A 47 -2.70 -9.47 -6.99
N PRO A 48 -2.61 -8.26 -6.41
CA PRO A 48 -3.08 -8.01 -5.06
C PRO A 48 -4.60 -8.22 -4.96
N VAL A 49 -5.01 -9.07 -4.03
CA VAL A 49 -6.41 -9.23 -3.59
C VAL A 49 -6.73 -8.24 -2.47
N ALA A 50 -5.77 -8.03 -1.58
CA ALA A 50 -5.87 -7.07 -0.49
C ALA A 50 -4.49 -6.55 -0.11
N VAL A 51 -4.44 -5.36 0.50
CA VAL A 51 -3.23 -4.74 1.03
C VAL A 51 -3.56 -4.15 2.39
N GLY A 52 -2.58 -4.11 3.30
CA GLY A 52 -2.74 -3.45 4.59
C GLY A 52 -3.56 -4.26 5.59
N ILE A 53 -4.53 -3.61 6.22
CA ILE A 53 -5.35 -4.22 7.28
C ILE A 53 -6.11 -5.45 6.77
N GLU A 54 -6.69 -5.36 5.58
CA GLU A 54 -7.45 -6.47 5.00
C GLU A 54 -6.55 -7.67 4.68
N ALA A 55 -5.36 -7.43 4.12
CA ALA A 55 -4.38 -8.49 3.89
C ALA A 55 -3.92 -9.15 5.19
N LYS A 56 -3.72 -8.36 6.26
CA LYS A 56 -3.35 -8.90 7.58
C LYS A 56 -4.45 -9.79 8.16
N ARG A 57 -5.73 -9.45 7.99
CA ARG A 57 -6.87 -10.27 8.44
C ARG A 57 -6.94 -11.63 7.75
N MET A 58 -6.46 -11.71 6.51
CA MET A 58 -6.42 -12.95 5.74
C MET A 58 -5.28 -13.89 6.17
N MET A 59 -4.28 -13.40 6.93
CA MET A 59 -3.12 -14.19 7.32
C MET A 59 -3.52 -15.44 8.11
N GLY A 60 -3.06 -16.62 7.65
CA GLY A 60 -3.44 -17.92 8.23
C GLY A 60 -4.87 -18.36 7.94
N ARG A 61 -5.62 -17.63 7.09
CA ARG A 61 -7.03 -17.88 6.75
C ARG A 61 -7.29 -17.81 5.24
N THR A 62 -6.24 -17.91 4.42
CA THR A 62 -6.35 -17.86 2.97
C THR A 62 -6.70 -19.23 2.36
N PRO A 63 -7.54 -19.28 1.31
CA PRO A 63 -7.65 -20.47 0.48
C PRO A 63 -6.33 -20.71 -0.28
N GLY A 64 -6.10 -21.92 -0.79
CA GLY A 64 -4.79 -22.32 -1.35
C GLY A 64 -4.26 -21.46 -2.51
N ARG A 65 -5.13 -20.73 -3.21
CA ARG A 65 -4.76 -19.81 -4.29
C ARG A 65 -4.29 -18.43 -3.81
N ILE A 66 -4.55 -18.07 -2.56
CA ILE A 66 -4.18 -16.75 -2.01
C ILE A 66 -3.02 -16.90 -1.02
N LYS A 67 -1.99 -16.08 -1.20
CA LYS A 67 -0.83 -16.03 -0.31
C LYS A 67 -0.71 -14.65 0.33
N THR A 68 -0.52 -14.61 1.64
CA THR A 68 -0.15 -13.37 2.36
C THR A 68 1.37 -13.24 2.43
N ILE A 69 1.88 -12.06 2.12
CA ILE A 69 3.31 -11.76 1.99
C ILE A 69 3.62 -10.48 2.76
N ARG A 70 4.72 -10.50 3.52
CA ARG A 70 5.38 -9.30 4.02
C ARG A 70 6.56 -9.00 3.09
N PRO A 71 6.48 -7.95 2.26
CA PRO A 71 7.54 -7.65 1.29
C PRO A 71 8.82 -7.12 1.96
N LEU A 72 8.70 -6.67 3.20
CA LEU A 72 9.80 -6.28 4.06
C LEU A 72 10.05 -7.34 5.12
N LYS A 73 11.32 -7.61 5.39
CA LYS A 73 11.76 -8.51 6.46
C LYS A 73 13.09 -8.02 7.01
N ASP A 74 13.22 -7.98 8.34
CA ASP A 74 14.46 -7.62 9.04
C ASP A 74 15.11 -6.31 8.52
N GLY A 75 14.28 -5.32 8.18
CA GLY A 75 14.72 -4.01 7.68
C GLY A 75 15.10 -3.97 6.19
N VAL A 76 15.00 -5.08 5.45
CA VAL A 76 15.29 -5.13 4.01
C VAL A 76 14.04 -5.43 3.19
N ILE A 77 14.06 -5.00 1.92
CA ILE A 77 13.07 -5.41 0.92
C ILE A 77 13.42 -6.83 0.48
N ALA A 78 12.62 -7.80 0.92
CA ALA A 78 12.74 -9.21 0.57
C ALA A 78 12.02 -9.54 -0.75
N ASP A 79 11.03 -8.73 -1.14
CA ASP A 79 10.28 -8.88 -2.39
C ASP A 79 9.95 -7.50 -2.98
N PHE A 80 10.70 -7.10 -4.01
CA PHE A 80 10.57 -5.78 -4.65
C PHE A 80 9.24 -5.62 -5.39
N GLU A 81 8.77 -6.66 -6.07
CA GLU A 81 7.55 -6.59 -6.89
C GLU A 81 6.32 -6.43 -5.98
N VAL A 82 6.25 -7.20 -4.88
CA VAL A 82 5.17 -7.07 -3.90
C VAL A 82 5.27 -5.75 -3.14
N CYS A 83 6.48 -5.27 -2.84
CA CYS A 83 6.69 -3.95 -2.23
C CYS A 83 6.17 -2.81 -3.12
N GLU A 84 6.47 -2.84 -4.43
CA GLU A 84 6.00 -1.84 -5.38
C GLU A 84 4.46 -1.83 -5.45
N LYS A 85 3.83 -3.00 -5.55
CA LYS A 85 2.37 -3.15 -5.56
C LYS A 85 1.74 -2.58 -4.29
N MET A 86 2.32 -2.85 -3.12
CA MET A 86 1.89 -2.32 -1.82
C MET A 86 1.95 -0.78 -1.79
N LEU A 87 3.09 -0.22 -2.19
CA LEU A 87 3.31 1.23 -2.22
C LEU A 87 2.34 1.92 -3.17
N ARG A 88 2.17 1.38 -4.39
CA ARG A 88 1.22 1.88 -5.38
C ARG A 88 -0.19 1.93 -4.82
N PHE A 89 -0.63 0.86 -4.15
CA PHE A 89 -1.94 0.80 -3.51
C PHE A 89 -2.09 1.87 -2.42
N PHE A 90 -1.13 2.00 -1.50
CA PHE A 90 -1.21 2.99 -0.42
C PHE A 90 -1.21 4.43 -0.93
N ILE A 91 -0.37 4.75 -1.93
CA ILE A 91 -0.36 6.07 -2.57
C ILE A 91 -1.72 6.34 -3.22
N GLN A 92 -2.27 5.39 -3.99
CA GLN A 92 -3.59 5.54 -4.59
C GLN A 92 -4.69 5.73 -3.52
N LYS A 93 -4.63 4.97 -2.41
CA LYS A 93 -5.60 5.05 -1.30
C LYS A 93 -5.64 6.44 -0.67
N VAL A 94 -4.47 7.04 -0.39
CA VAL A 94 -4.42 8.40 0.21
C VAL A 94 -4.88 9.49 -0.76
N HIS A 95 -4.73 9.29 -2.07
CA HIS A 95 -5.26 10.21 -3.08
C HIS A 95 -6.77 10.05 -3.30
N ALA A 96 -7.29 8.82 -3.32
CA ALA A 96 -8.71 8.52 -3.55
C ALA A 96 -9.63 8.94 -2.38
N SER A 97 -9.17 8.80 -1.13
CA SER A 97 -9.92 9.21 0.07
C SER A 97 -10.33 10.68 0.08
N ARG A 98 -9.73 11.53 -0.76
CA ARG A 98 -10.10 12.95 -0.88
C ARG A 98 -11.35 13.20 -1.72
N TRP A 99 -11.69 12.32 -2.67
CA TRP A 99 -12.91 12.48 -3.46
C TRP A 99 -14.18 12.26 -2.63
N SER A 100 -14.02 11.61 -1.47
CA SER A 100 -15.11 11.25 -0.56
C SER A 100 -15.36 12.25 0.57
N LYS A 101 -14.56 13.33 0.67
CA LYS A 101 -14.81 14.39 1.66
C LYS A 101 -15.63 15.50 0.98
N PRO A 102 -16.85 15.81 1.47
CA PRO A 102 -17.69 16.87 0.92
C PRO A 102 -17.04 18.26 1.03
#